data_AF-A0A095DHT7-F1
#
_entry.id   AF-A0A095DHT7-F1
#
_cell.length_a   1.000
_cell.length_b   1.000
_cell.length_c   1.000
_cell.angle_alpha   90.00
_cell.angle_beta   90.00
_cell.angle_gamma   90.00
#
_symmetry.space_group_name_H-M   'P 1'
#
loop_
_entity.id
_entity.type
_entity.pdbx_description
1 polymer ?
#
loop_
_entity_poly.entity_id
_entity_poly.type
_entity_poly.pdbx_seq_one_letter_code
_entity_poly.pdbx_strand_id
1 'polypeptide(L)'
;MDQILTAALTLAGVTLAFVGLAYALWRSRHPRAATAAPGPAPRAAREYRLPKLSRRAEAPPDDVEISPSRLARIRRQTPPDMVDESGYDSAPDAAAPLEAASPAAIETTLETIASEVAEQAHRIERDEAETVALRLLPQIPPRDAISTNSWLGGRPRLVAGMAWPRIDDQPVDFLAQIDCTDLPADLWGGLGPRDGALAFFIHRRKPEVRVLHLRDTGMPTQPPFALNDAEGWFGPHGGLGQGDLAPFAIRAFPEWPVDLVAVRAGDPDPRDADDAQVAGGERADRGYDIADPAFHPFDWGSMTAMVALLEMRLGGLEQDAATNMDDDEASNQCAAINRDACERAREIIAIVHDSAARDSFSPGDATAVMAALHAIRWAKAVRTVDPETGAERIEMITLPLTTHRPDADLWVQDYRTILFDRAKHAWCANPDNLSAPARAFYEPRWRAMAASEMAAMGGEPVRPLPGFDAGRDVVLLELPSSGLMSRKFGEDADLVVTIDRADLAIGNFSKVRAQLGS
;
A
#
# COMPACT_ATOMS: atom_id res chain seq x y z
N MET A 1 -37.78 35.92 49.97
CA MET A 1 -37.50 35.91 48.52
C MET A 1 -36.26 36.71 48.12
N ASP A 2 -35.72 37.62 48.94
CA ASP A 2 -34.57 38.47 48.56
C ASP A 2 -33.17 37.83 48.60
N GLN A 3 -32.92 36.83 49.45
CA GLN A 3 -31.56 36.29 49.62
C GLN A 3 -31.08 35.45 48.41
N ILE A 4 -31.98 34.69 47.78
CA ILE A 4 -31.65 33.86 46.61
C ILE A 4 -31.36 34.75 45.39
N LEU A 5 -32.11 35.83 45.23
CA LEU A 5 -31.94 36.76 44.12
C LEU A 5 -30.64 37.56 44.26
N THR A 6 -30.27 37.90 45.49
CA THR A 6 -28.99 38.56 45.80
C THR A 6 -27.81 37.62 45.54
N ALA A 7 -27.90 36.34 45.93
CA ALA A 7 -26.87 35.33 45.66
C ALA A 7 -26.71 35.02 44.15
N ALA A 8 -27.82 35.01 43.41
CA ALA A 8 -27.77 34.81 41.96
C ALA A 8 -27.12 36.00 41.24
N LEU A 9 -27.41 37.24 41.67
CA LEU A 9 -26.80 38.45 41.10
C LEU A 9 -25.30 38.55 41.43
N THR A 10 -24.88 38.17 42.64
CA THR A 10 -23.46 38.16 42.98
C THR A 10 -22.69 37.09 42.22
N LEU A 11 -23.26 35.89 42.04
CA LEU A 11 -22.65 34.84 41.22
C LEU A 11 -22.52 35.29 39.76
N ALA A 12 -23.57 35.89 39.19
CA ALA A 12 -23.53 36.40 37.81
C ALA A 12 -22.46 37.49 37.63
N GLY A 13 -22.32 38.39 38.62
CA GLY A 13 -21.29 39.43 38.62
C GLY A 13 -19.86 38.86 38.67
N VAL A 14 -19.63 37.85 39.51
CA VAL A 14 -18.31 37.19 39.62
C VAL A 14 -17.96 36.43 38.34
N THR A 15 -18.92 35.73 37.73
CA THR A 15 -18.70 35.02 36.47
C THR A 15 -18.38 35.96 35.32
N LEU A 16 -19.09 37.10 35.21
CA LEU A 16 -18.78 38.12 34.20
C LEU A 16 -17.41 38.76 34.39
N ALA A 17 -17.02 39.02 35.64
CA ALA A 17 -15.69 39.53 35.95
C ALA A 17 -14.59 38.53 35.56
N PHE A 18 -14.79 37.24 35.84
CA PHE A 18 -13.84 36.19 35.47
C PHE A 18 -13.70 36.05 33.95
N VAL A 19 -14.80 36.06 33.21
CA VAL A 19 -14.79 36.01 31.74
C VAL A 19 -14.10 37.25 31.15
N GLY A 20 -14.35 38.44 31.69
CA GLY A 20 -13.68 39.67 31.27
C GLY A 20 -12.16 39.62 31.48
N LEU A 21 -11.72 39.04 32.60
CA LEU A 21 -10.30 38.91 32.94
C LEU A 21 -9.60 37.86 32.07
N ALA A 22 -10.27 36.74 31.79
CA ALA A 22 -9.81 35.73 30.84
C ALA A 22 -9.70 36.31 29.41
N TYR A 23 -10.69 37.10 28.97
CA TYR A 23 -10.67 37.76 27.67
C TYR A 23 -9.55 38.81 27.57
N ALA A 24 -9.29 39.58 28.62
CA ALA A 24 -8.19 40.54 28.66
C ALA A 24 -6.82 39.85 28.59
N LEU A 25 -6.64 38.74 29.31
CA LEU A 25 -5.42 37.91 29.27
C LEU A 25 -5.23 37.23 27.90
N TRP A 26 -6.32 36.77 27.28
CA TRP A 26 -6.27 36.21 25.94
C TRP A 26 -5.89 37.27 24.90
N ARG A 27 -6.48 38.46 24.98
CA ARG A 27 -6.20 39.58 24.06
C ARG A 27 -4.78 40.14 24.23
N SER A 28 -4.21 40.13 25.44
CA SER A 28 -2.83 40.58 25.66
C SER A 28 -1.79 39.59 25.12
N ARG A 29 -2.13 38.29 25.10
CA ARG A 29 -1.27 37.23 24.53
C ARG A 29 -1.38 37.11 23.01
N HIS A 30 -2.42 37.68 22.40
CA HIS A 30 -2.63 37.66 20.96
C HIS A 30 -2.86 39.07 20.38
N PRO A 31 -1.82 39.93 20.33
CA PRO A 31 -1.90 41.19 19.59
C PRO A 31 -2.13 40.88 18.11
N ARG A 32 -3.22 41.42 17.54
CA ARG A 32 -3.52 41.29 16.10
C ARG A 32 -2.40 41.92 15.28
N ALA A 33 -1.91 41.15 14.30
CA ALA A 33 -0.98 41.63 13.28
C ALA A 33 -1.62 42.81 12.52
N ALA A 34 -0.88 43.92 12.44
CA ALA A 34 -1.26 45.06 11.63
C ALA A 34 -1.23 44.67 10.14
N THR A 35 -2.31 44.97 9.44
CA THR A 35 -2.45 44.86 7.98
C THR A 35 -1.42 45.74 7.27
N ALA A 36 -0.49 45.12 6.53
CA ALA A 36 0.39 45.79 5.59
C ALA A 36 -0.19 45.75 4.17
N ALA A 37 -0.19 46.90 3.50
CA ALA A 37 -0.65 47.13 2.14
C ALA A 37 0.29 46.51 1.07
N PRO A 38 -0.17 46.33 -0.19
CA PRO A 38 0.50 45.48 -1.17
C PRO A 38 1.62 46.20 -1.94
N GLY A 39 2.75 45.51 -2.11
CA GLY A 39 3.87 45.90 -2.98
C GLY A 39 4.23 44.78 -3.97
N PRO A 40 4.82 45.11 -5.13
CA PRO A 40 4.69 44.35 -6.37
C PRO A 40 5.71 43.21 -6.54
N ALA A 41 5.34 42.22 -7.37
CA ALA A 41 6.18 41.12 -7.87
C ALA A 41 6.79 41.45 -9.26
N PRO A 42 7.69 40.63 -9.83
CA PRO A 42 8.77 39.83 -9.23
C PRO A 42 10.15 40.17 -9.88
N ARG A 43 11.26 39.81 -9.22
CA ARG A 43 12.59 39.80 -9.86
C ARG A 43 13.30 38.46 -9.64
N ALA A 44 14.00 38.06 -10.69
CA ALA A 44 14.55 36.74 -10.96
C ALA A 44 15.62 36.21 -9.98
N ALA A 45 15.72 34.88 -9.99
CA ALA A 45 16.85 34.00 -9.70
C ALA A 45 17.99 34.57 -8.84
N ARG A 46 18.08 34.06 -7.60
CA ARG A 46 19.31 34.09 -6.81
C ARG A 46 19.57 32.74 -6.17
N GLU A 47 20.77 32.26 -6.44
CA GLU A 47 21.43 31.06 -5.90
C GLU A 47 21.31 30.98 -4.38
N TYR A 48 20.88 29.83 -3.87
CA TYR A 48 20.93 29.53 -2.45
C TYR A 48 22.38 29.22 -2.03
N ARG A 49 23.04 30.20 -1.42
CA ARG A 49 24.23 29.99 -0.58
C ARG A 49 23.79 29.46 0.79
N LEU A 50 24.28 28.29 1.17
CA LEU A 50 24.13 27.70 2.49
C LEU A 50 24.74 28.59 3.59
N PRO A 51 24.16 28.64 4.81
CA PRO A 51 24.74 29.35 5.94
C PRO A 51 25.97 28.64 6.51
N LYS A 52 26.98 29.45 6.84
CA LYS A 52 28.25 29.06 7.45
C LYS A 52 28.06 28.64 8.91
N LEU A 53 28.45 27.41 9.25
CA LEU A 53 28.68 26.99 10.63
C LEU A 53 30.10 27.38 11.06
N SER A 54 30.19 28.11 12.17
CA SER A 54 31.43 28.54 12.81
C SER A 54 32.12 27.35 13.48
N ARG A 55 33.30 26.98 12.98
CA ARG A 55 34.21 25.96 13.51
C ARG A 55 35.10 26.59 14.61
N ARG A 56 35.20 25.95 15.77
CA ARG A 56 36.25 26.15 16.81
C ARG A 56 36.37 24.83 17.58
N ALA A 57 37.53 24.27 17.89
CA ALA A 57 38.88 24.32 17.33
C ALA A 57 39.50 22.95 17.67
N GLU A 58 40.24 22.43 16.69
CA GLU A 58 40.93 21.15 16.68
C GLU A 58 42.35 21.35 17.26
N ALA A 59 42.81 20.46 18.14
CA ALA A 59 44.22 20.40 18.56
C ALA A 59 44.96 19.35 17.70
N PRO A 60 46.21 19.60 17.26
CA PRO A 60 46.81 18.97 16.08
C PRO A 60 47.91 17.93 16.45
N PRO A 61 48.78 17.50 15.52
CA PRO A 61 48.84 16.16 14.94
C PRO A 61 50.01 15.31 15.47
N ASP A 62 49.92 13.98 15.38
CA ASP A 62 51.12 13.13 15.45
C ASP A 62 51.54 12.68 14.04
N ASP A 63 52.80 12.97 13.77
CA ASP A 63 53.49 12.88 12.49
C ASP A 63 53.63 11.45 11.97
N VAL A 64 53.41 11.30 10.67
CA VAL A 64 53.87 10.17 9.89
C VAL A 64 55.35 10.38 9.57
N GLU A 65 56.24 9.80 10.38
CA GLU A 65 57.64 9.59 10.00
C GLU A 65 57.81 8.21 9.35
N ILE A 66 57.83 8.21 8.01
CA ILE A 66 58.40 7.11 7.24
C ILE A 66 59.92 7.19 7.40
N SER A 67 60.49 6.36 8.28
CA SER A 67 61.94 6.23 8.36
C SER A 67 62.47 5.18 7.36
N PRO A 68 63.63 5.46 6.73
CA PRO A 68 64.16 4.73 5.59
C PRO A 68 64.88 3.45 6.03
N SER A 69 64.12 2.38 6.21
CA SER A 69 64.61 1.01 6.16
C SER A 69 63.93 0.30 4.97
N ARG A 70 64.57 -0.06 3.85
CA ARG A 70 65.98 -0.47 3.62
C ARG A 70 66.40 -1.43 4.75
N LEU A 71 66.33 -2.75 4.59
CA LEU A 71 66.90 -3.49 3.48
C LEU A 71 66.43 -4.96 3.48
N ALA A 72 65.97 -5.39 2.30
CA ALA A 72 66.41 -6.59 1.59
C ALA A 72 66.29 -7.99 2.24
N ARG A 73 65.43 -8.82 1.62
CA ARG A 73 65.68 -10.21 1.14
C ARG A 73 64.35 -10.68 0.52
N ILE A 74 64.19 -11.27 -0.66
CA ILE A 74 64.97 -11.85 -1.76
C ILE A 74 63.91 -11.88 -2.89
N ARG A 75 64.03 -11.10 -3.98
CA ARG A 75 64.75 -11.36 -5.24
C ARG A 75 63.80 -11.83 -6.36
N ARG A 76 63.53 -10.85 -7.25
CA ARG A 76 63.48 -10.91 -8.74
C ARG A 76 62.37 -11.74 -9.39
N GLN A 77 61.41 -11.10 -10.08
CA GLN A 77 61.48 -10.51 -11.44
C GLN A 77 61.44 -11.55 -12.58
N THR A 78 60.25 -11.64 -13.18
CA THR A 78 59.85 -11.57 -14.61
C THR A 78 60.90 -11.11 -15.65
N PRO A 79 60.65 -11.17 -16.99
CA PRO A 79 59.72 -11.94 -17.84
C PRO A 79 60.44 -12.49 -19.12
N PRO A 80 59.86 -12.50 -20.35
CA PRO A 80 59.58 -13.69 -21.19
C PRO A 80 60.54 -13.86 -22.40
N ASP A 81 60.44 -14.97 -23.14
CA ASP A 81 60.40 -14.96 -24.62
C ASP A 81 60.09 -16.35 -25.22
N MET A 82 59.64 -16.30 -26.47
CA MET A 82 58.98 -17.32 -27.28
C MET A 82 59.88 -18.44 -27.89
N VAL A 83 59.18 -19.44 -28.46
CA VAL A 83 59.40 -20.14 -29.75
C VAL A 83 59.70 -21.66 -29.70
N ASP A 84 58.71 -22.38 -30.23
CA ASP A 84 58.64 -23.57 -31.11
C ASP A 84 59.27 -24.96 -30.88
N GLU A 85 58.45 -25.89 -31.37
CA GLU A 85 58.71 -27.14 -32.11
C GLU A 85 59.50 -28.28 -31.48
N SER A 86 58.76 -29.36 -31.22
CA SER A 86 59.01 -30.76 -31.65
C SER A 86 58.20 -31.65 -30.68
N GLY A 87 57.33 -32.58 -31.10
CA GLY A 87 57.40 -33.47 -32.24
C GLY A 87 57.56 -34.90 -31.69
N TYR A 88 56.57 -35.77 -31.98
CA TYR A 88 56.56 -37.24 -31.81
C TYR A 88 56.45 -37.76 -30.36
N ASP A 89 55.72 -38.81 -30.02
CA ASP A 89 54.79 -39.75 -30.69
C ASP A 89 54.31 -40.74 -29.61
N SER A 90 53.34 -41.59 -29.96
CA SER A 90 53.00 -42.88 -29.34
C SER A 90 52.01 -42.89 -28.17
N ALA A 91 50.75 -42.82 -28.59
CA ALA A 91 49.75 -43.90 -28.53
C ALA A 91 48.90 -44.16 -27.25
N PRO A 92 47.64 -44.60 -27.47
CA PRO A 92 46.56 -44.58 -26.48
C PRO A 92 46.07 -45.97 -26.06
N ASP A 93 45.49 -46.06 -24.86
CA ASP A 93 44.45 -47.05 -24.47
C ASP A 93 43.86 -46.59 -23.12
N ALA A 94 42.57 -46.54 -22.85
CA ALA A 94 41.46 -47.31 -23.40
C ALA A 94 40.16 -46.49 -23.44
N ALA A 95 39.33 -46.79 -24.44
CA ALA A 95 37.99 -46.26 -24.64
C ALA A 95 36.93 -46.98 -23.79
N ALA A 96 35.84 -46.27 -23.50
CA ALA A 96 34.51 -46.84 -23.32
C ALA A 96 33.56 -46.24 -24.41
N PRO A 97 32.53 -46.99 -24.87
CA PRO A 97 31.96 -46.80 -26.20
C PRO A 97 30.86 -45.72 -26.26
N LEU A 98 30.85 -44.97 -27.37
CA LEU A 98 29.71 -44.18 -27.84
C LEU A 98 28.66 -45.11 -28.46
N GLU A 99 27.47 -45.17 -27.87
CA GLU A 99 26.30 -45.76 -28.53
C GLU A 99 25.84 -44.84 -29.68
N ALA A 100 25.68 -45.43 -30.87
CA ALA A 100 25.17 -44.75 -32.04
C ALA A 100 23.66 -44.47 -31.86
N ALA A 101 23.30 -43.18 -31.76
CA ALA A 101 21.91 -42.75 -31.77
C ALA A 101 21.20 -43.17 -33.06
N SER A 102 19.94 -43.63 -32.94
CA SER A 102 19.15 -44.06 -34.10
C SER A 102 18.79 -42.89 -35.03
N PRO A 103 18.61 -43.11 -36.35
CA PRO A 103 18.23 -42.06 -37.29
C PRO A 103 16.96 -41.29 -36.89
N ALA A 104 16.00 -41.98 -36.25
CA ALA A 104 14.77 -41.39 -35.75
C ALA A 104 14.99 -40.43 -34.57
N ALA A 105 15.97 -40.69 -33.71
CA ALA A 105 16.34 -39.78 -32.62
C ALA A 105 16.96 -38.49 -33.16
N ILE A 106 17.74 -38.59 -34.25
CA ILE A 106 18.34 -37.43 -34.93
C ILE A 106 17.25 -36.59 -35.60
N GLU A 107 16.26 -37.21 -36.24
CA GLU A 107 15.14 -36.51 -36.88
C GLU A 107 14.27 -35.77 -35.86
N THR A 108 13.96 -36.42 -34.72
CA THR A 108 13.23 -35.78 -33.61
C THR A 108 14.01 -34.61 -33.01
N THR A 109 15.34 -34.73 -32.90
CA THR A 109 16.22 -33.67 -32.41
C THR A 109 16.27 -32.49 -33.40
N LEU A 110 16.30 -32.78 -34.70
CA LEU A 110 16.27 -31.76 -35.76
C LEU A 110 14.91 -31.05 -35.85
N GLU A 111 13.79 -31.74 -35.66
CA GLU A 111 12.47 -31.11 -35.55
C GLU A 111 12.37 -30.21 -34.32
N THR A 112 12.95 -30.63 -33.19
CA THR A 112 13.00 -29.82 -31.97
C THR A 112 13.83 -28.56 -32.19
N ILE A 113 15.03 -28.69 -32.78
CA ILE A 113 15.90 -27.55 -33.12
C ILE A 113 15.23 -26.64 -34.17
N ALA A 114 14.55 -27.20 -35.17
CA ALA A 114 13.84 -26.41 -36.17
C ALA A 114 12.66 -25.64 -35.56
N SER A 115 11.93 -26.25 -34.61
CA SER A 115 10.89 -25.59 -33.84
C SER A 115 11.46 -24.48 -32.96
N GLU A 116 12.56 -24.72 -32.26
CA GLU A 116 13.25 -23.72 -31.43
C GLU A 116 13.79 -22.56 -32.27
N VAL A 117 14.36 -22.83 -33.45
CA VAL A 117 14.86 -21.80 -34.37
C VAL A 117 13.72 -21.01 -35.00
N ALA A 118 12.59 -21.64 -35.33
CA ALA A 118 11.40 -20.94 -35.82
C ALA A 118 10.80 -20.04 -34.73
N GLU A 119 10.75 -20.52 -33.48
CA GLU A 119 10.32 -19.74 -32.32
C GLU A 119 11.29 -18.59 -31.99
N GLN A 120 12.60 -18.80 -32.19
CA GLN A 120 13.62 -17.77 -32.06
C GLN A 120 13.52 -16.72 -33.18
N ALA A 121 13.26 -17.13 -34.42
CA ALA A 121 13.07 -16.22 -35.55
C ALA A 121 11.79 -15.38 -35.40
N HIS A 122 10.69 -15.98 -34.94
CA HIS A 122 9.48 -15.24 -34.59
C HIS A 122 9.66 -14.30 -33.40
N ARG A 123 10.54 -14.63 -32.43
CA ARG A 123 10.93 -13.68 -31.37
C ARG A 123 11.71 -12.49 -31.93
N ILE A 124 12.65 -12.71 -32.84
CA ILE A 124 13.47 -11.66 -33.47
C ILE A 124 12.62 -10.72 -34.35
N GLU A 125 11.65 -11.24 -35.12
CA GLU A 125 10.73 -10.40 -35.91
C GLU A 125 9.74 -9.60 -35.03
N ARG A 126 9.43 -10.09 -33.82
CA ARG A 126 8.56 -9.42 -32.85
C ARG A 126 9.31 -8.34 -32.06
N ASP A 127 10.62 -8.51 -31.87
CA ASP A 127 11.52 -7.50 -31.30
C ASP A 127 11.65 -6.23 -32.18
N GLU A 128 11.44 -6.32 -33.50
CA GLU A 128 11.48 -5.14 -34.38
C GLU A 128 10.21 -4.28 -34.32
N ALA A 129 9.13 -4.77 -33.71
CA ALA A 129 7.92 -4.01 -33.44
C ALA A 129 7.87 -3.65 -31.94
N GLU A 130 8.72 -2.71 -31.50
CA GLU A 130 8.83 -2.28 -30.09
C GLU A 130 7.45 -2.07 -29.45
N THR A 131 7.01 -3.03 -28.64
CA THR A 131 5.72 -2.96 -27.95
C THR A 131 5.86 -2.08 -26.72
N VAL A 132 5.30 -0.86 -26.79
CA VAL A 132 5.24 0.03 -25.63
C VAL A 132 4.27 -0.54 -24.62
N ALA A 133 4.76 -0.74 -23.39
CA ALA A 133 3.93 -1.04 -22.24
C ALA A 133 3.82 0.21 -21.38
N LEU A 134 2.60 0.55 -20.96
CA LEU A 134 2.34 1.66 -20.06
C LEU A 134 2.08 1.11 -18.65
N ARG A 135 2.74 1.68 -17.65
CA ARG A 135 2.53 1.40 -16.24
C ARG A 135 1.73 2.52 -15.59
N LEU A 136 0.68 2.15 -14.86
CA LEU A 136 -0.19 3.07 -14.13
C LEU A 136 0.21 3.05 -12.66
N LEU A 137 1.16 3.91 -12.29
CA LEU A 137 1.79 3.91 -10.97
C LEU A 137 1.02 4.85 -10.03
N PRO A 138 0.45 4.37 -8.90
CA PRO A 138 -0.15 5.25 -7.89
C PRO A 138 0.78 6.36 -7.42
N GLN A 139 0.28 7.59 -7.36
CA GLN A 139 1.03 8.75 -6.89
C GLN A 139 1.05 8.84 -5.37
N ILE A 140 2.24 8.67 -4.77
CA ILE A 140 2.41 8.67 -3.30
C ILE A 140 3.63 9.51 -2.87
N PRO A 141 3.44 10.75 -2.36
CA PRO A 141 2.17 11.43 -2.08
C PRO A 141 1.43 11.90 -3.35
N PRO A 142 0.11 12.23 -3.26
CA PRO A 142 -0.62 12.74 -4.41
C PRO A 142 -0.04 14.10 -4.80
N ARG A 143 0.13 14.33 -6.09
CA ARG A 143 0.49 15.66 -6.61
C ARG A 143 -0.76 16.53 -6.70
N ASP A 144 -0.59 17.81 -7.02
CA ASP A 144 -1.71 18.75 -7.14
C ASP A 144 -2.85 18.17 -8.00
N ALA A 145 -4.07 18.18 -7.47
CA ALA A 145 -5.26 17.60 -8.14
C ALA A 145 -5.61 18.28 -9.49
N ILE A 146 -4.95 19.40 -9.81
CA ILE A 146 -5.07 20.12 -11.08
C ILE A 146 -4.33 19.38 -12.20
N SER A 147 -3.32 18.56 -11.88
CA SER A 147 -2.51 17.84 -12.88
C SER A 147 -2.85 16.35 -13.03
N THR A 148 -3.85 15.84 -12.31
CA THR A 148 -4.21 14.41 -12.37
C THR A 148 -5.54 14.18 -13.07
N ASN A 149 -5.45 13.75 -14.33
CA ASN A 149 -6.60 13.42 -15.17
C ASN A 149 -6.82 11.89 -15.34
N SER A 150 -5.88 11.08 -14.86
CA SER A 150 -5.95 9.62 -14.87
C SER A 150 -5.95 9.06 -13.45
N TRP A 151 -6.86 8.12 -13.17
CA TRP A 151 -6.97 7.48 -11.85
C TRP A 151 -7.59 6.08 -11.92
N LEU A 152 -7.38 5.32 -10.86
CA LEU A 152 -7.95 4.00 -10.63
C LEU A 152 -8.92 4.06 -9.43
N GLY A 153 -10.05 3.36 -9.51
CA GLY A 153 -11.06 3.34 -8.45
C GLY A 153 -11.75 4.69 -8.23
N GLY A 154 -12.51 4.82 -7.14
CA GLY A 154 -13.18 6.07 -6.80
C GLY A 154 -14.40 6.36 -7.68
N ARG A 155 -14.51 7.61 -8.16
CA ARG A 155 -15.71 8.07 -8.89
C ARG A 155 -15.38 8.43 -10.34
N PRO A 156 -16.15 7.93 -11.33
CA PRO A 156 -15.99 8.38 -12.70
C PRO A 156 -16.43 9.83 -12.86
N ARG A 157 -15.86 10.53 -13.84
CA ARG A 157 -16.31 11.87 -14.24
C ARG A 157 -17.14 11.78 -15.51
N LEU A 158 -18.38 11.33 -15.35
CA LEU A 158 -19.34 11.20 -16.44
C LEU A 158 -19.95 12.56 -16.84
N VAL A 159 -20.28 12.70 -18.12
CA VAL A 159 -21.01 13.89 -18.62
C VAL A 159 -22.36 14.00 -17.94
N ALA A 160 -22.78 15.22 -17.61
CA ALA A 160 -24.05 15.47 -16.96
C ALA A 160 -25.22 14.86 -17.75
N GLY A 161 -26.08 14.08 -17.07
CA GLY A 161 -27.22 13.40 -17.68
C GLY A 161 -26.90 12.07 -18.38
N MET A 162 -25.63 11.66 -18.46
CA MET A 162 -25.27 10.32 -18.92
C MET A 162 -25.81 9.28 -17.92
N ALA A 163 -26.47 8.24 -18.44
CA ALA A 163 -26.94 7.13 -17.62
C ALA A 163 -25.75 6.33 -17.08
N TRP A 164 -25.86 5.85 -15.84
CA TRP A 164 -24.86 4.94 -15.27
C TRP A 164 -24.75 3.68 -16.14
N PRO A 165 -23.55 3.22 -16.48
CA PRO A 165 -23.39 2.07 -17.37
C PRO A 165 -24.01 0.80 -16.75
N ARG A 166 -24.45 -0.14 -17.60
CA ARG A 166 -25.09 -1.38 -17.17
C ARG A 166 -24.64 -2.58 -17.99
N ILE A 167 -24.60 -3.75 -17.35
CA ILE A 167 -24.41 -5.08 -17.97
C ILE A 167 -25.51 -5.97 -17.38
N ASP A 168 -26.23 -6.72 -18.21
CA ASP A 168 -27.39 -7.52 -17.80
C ASP A 168 -28.42 -6.73 -16.96
N ASP A 169 -28.71 -5.48 -17.37
CA ASP A 169 -29.54 -4.49 -16.66
C ASP A 169 -29.09 -4.10 -15.25
N GLN A 170 -27.98 -4.64 -14.77
CA GLN A 170 -27.38 -4.30 -13.48
C GLN A 170 -26.38 -3.15 -13.63
N PRO A 171 -26.36 -2.19 -12.69
CA PRO A 171 -25.34 -1.15 -12.69
C PRO A 171 -23.97 -1.79 -12.42
N VAL A 172 -22.96 -1.34 -13.16
CA VAL A 172 -21.58 -1.87 -13.08
C VAL A 172 -20.71 -1.07 -12.11
N ASP A 173 -19.67 -1.70 -11.59
CA ASP A 173 -18.66 -1.08 -10.75
C ASP A 173 -17.62 -0.33 -11.60
N PHE A 174 -17.14 0.82 -11.12
CA PHE A 174 -16.12 1.61 -11.80
C PHE A 174 -14.71 1.11 -11.44
N LEU A 175 -13.83 1.00 -12.45
CA LEU A 175 -12.46 0.50 -12.30
C LEU A 175 -11.39 1.58 -12.46
N ALA A 176 -11.51 2.41 -13.50
CA ALA A 176 -10.48 3.37 -13.88
C ALA A 176 -11.02 4.40 -14.86
N GLN A 177 -10.44 5.60 -14.86
CA GLN A 177 -10.61 6.57 -15.93
C GLN A 177 -9.23 7.10 -16.31
N ILE A 178 -8.86 6.94 -17.59
CA ILE A 178 -7.54 7.27 -18.12
C ILE A 178 -7.70 8.36 -19.19
N ASP A 179 -7.02 9.49 -18.99
CA ASP A 179 -6.97 10.57 -19.96
C ASP A 179 -6.14 10.15 -21.17
N CYS A 180 -6.75 10.20 -22.34
CA CYS A 180 -6.12 9.79 -23.59
C CYS A 180 -5.14 10.82 -24.13
N THR A 181 -5.18 12.07 -23.67
CA THR A 181 -4.21 13.10 -24.09
C THR A 181 -2.82 12.84 -23.51
N ASP A 182 -2.75 12.14 -22.38
CA ASP A 182 -1.51 11.86 -21.67
C ASP A 182 -0.89 10.51 -22.09
N LEU A 183 -1.57 9.75 -22.97
CA LEU A 183 -1.08 8.47 -23.47
C LEU A 183 0.08 8.67 -24.47
N PRO A 184 1.14 7.85 -24.42
CA PRO A 184 2.19 7.86 -25.43
C PRO A 184 1.63 7.66 -26.85
N ALA A 185 2.15 8.42 -27.80
CA ALA A 185 1.66 8.40 -29.18
C ALA A 185 1.76 7.01 -29.82
N ASP A 186 2.81 6.26 -29.48
CA ASP A 186 3.17 4.91 -29.92
C ASP A 186 2.43 3.78 -29.18
N LEU A 187 1.70 4.07 -28.10
CA LEU A 187 0.90 3.06 -27.38
C LEU A 187 -0.07 2.36 -28.32
N TRP A 188 -0.15 1.03 -28.20
CA TRP A 188 -0.97 0.17 -29.07
C TRP A 188 -0.60 0.26 -30.56
N GLY A 189 0.65 0.60 -30.88
CA GLY A 189 1.11 0.80 -32.25
C GLY A 189 0.53 2.05 -32.90
N GLY A 190 0.24 3.09 -32.11
CA GLY A 190 -0.40 4.31 -32.60
C GLY A 190 -1.92 4.25 -32.74
N LEU A 191 -2.54 3.13 -32.36
CA LEU A 191 -3.98 2.96 -32.42
C LEU A 191 -4.69 3.56 -31.19
N GLY A 192 -6.00 3.76 -31.31
CA GLY A 192 -6.88 4.22 -30.24
C GLY A 192 -6.95 5.74 -30.09
N PRO A 193 -7.75 6.23 -29.13
CA PRO A 193 -7.97 7.65 -28.92
C PRO A 193 -6.71 8.35 -28.37
N ARG A 194 -6.57 9.63 -28.72
CA ARG A 194 -5.58 10.59 -28.17
C ARG A 194 -6.24 11.85 -27.62
N ASP A 195 -7.56 11.82 -27.52
CA ASP A 195 -8.41 12.87 -26.97
C ASP A 195 -9.46 12.24 -26.05
N GLY A 196 -10.00 13.03 -25.13
CA GLY A 196 -10.98 12.56 -24.15
C GLY A 196 -10.40 11.55 -23.15
N ALA A 197 -11.24 10.72 -22.56
CA ALA A 197 -10.83 9.72 -21.57
C ALA A 197 -11.48 8.35 -21.84
N LEU A 198 -10.79 7.28 -21.46
CA LEU A 198 -11.35 5.93 -21.39
C LEU A 198 -11.79 5.63 -19.96
N ALA A 199 -13.07 5.33 -19.78
CA ALA A 199 -13.64 4.92 -18.50
C ALA A 199 -13.99 3.43 -18.53
N PHE A 200 -13.49 2.68 -17.55
CA PHE A 200 -13.60 1.22 -17.45
C PHE A 200 -14.55 0.83 -16.32
N PHE A 201 -15.43 -0.12 -16.62
CA PHE A 201 -16.41 -0.65 -15.68
C PHE A 201 -16.47 -2.17 -15.73
N ILE A 202 -16.81 -2.82 -14.62
CA ILE A 202 -16.94 -4.28 -14.50
C ILE A 202 -18.30 -4.69 -13.90
N HIS A 203 -18.85 -5.79 -14.39
CA HIS A 203 -20.00 -6.44 -13.78
C HIS A 203 -19.65 -6.93 -12.37
N ARG A 204 -20.52 -6.67 -11.39
CA ARG A 204 -20.25 -6.83 -9.95
C ARG A 204 -19.93 -8.27 -9.49
N ARG A 205 -20.19 -9.26 -10.36
CA ARG A 205 -20.05 -10.71 -10.09
C ARG A 205 -19.36 -11.49 -11.21
N LYS A 206 -19.13 -10.88 -12.37
CA LYS A 206 -18.63 -11.58 -13.56
C LYS A 206 -17.47 -10.79 -14.16
N PRO A 207 -16.49 -11.44 -14.80
CA PRO A 207 -15.41 -10.76 -15.51
C PRO A 207 -15.92 -10.20 -16.86
N GLU A 208 -17.04 -9.49 -16.85
CA GLU A 208 -17.61 -8.80 -18.00
C GLU A 208 -17.42 -7.30 -17.81
N VAL A 209 -16.96 -6.61 -18.84
CA VAL A 209 -16.59 -5.18 -18.74
C VAL A 209 -17.33 -4.33 -19.75
N ARG A 210 -17.40 -3.04 -19.44
CA ARG A 210 -17.86 -2.01 -20.37
C ARG A 210 -16.84 -0.88 -20.36
N VAL A 211 -16.39 -0.49 -21.55
CA VAL A 211 -15.45 0.61 -21.74
C VAL A 211 -16.14 1.73 -22.50
N LEU A 212 -16.02 2.96 -22.00
CA LEU A 212 -16.59 4.15 -22.62
C LEU A 212 -15.46 5.10 -23.02
N HIS A 213 -15.51 5.61 -24.26
CA HIS A 213 -14.70 6.75 -24.67
C HIS A 213 -15.50 8.05 -24.46
N LEU A 214 -15.05 8.85 -23.50
CA LEU A 214 -15.66 10.10 -23.09
C LEU A 214 -14.93 11.27 -23.75
N ARG A 215 -15.57 11.96 -24.70
CA ARG A 215 -14.99 13.15 -25.36
C ARG A 215 -14.77 14.30 -24.37
N ASP A 216 -15.72 14.48 -23.47
CA ASP A 216 -15.70 15.48 -22.40
C ASP A 216 -15.86 14.78 -21.05
N THR A 217 -15.21 15.30 -20.02
CA THR A 217 -15.35 14.80 -18.64
C THR A 217 -16.17 15.77 -17.80
N GLY A 218 -17.05 15.21 -16.96
CA GLY A 218 -17.93 16.00 -16.10
C GLY A 218 -17.45 16.10 -14.66
N MET A 219 -18.40 16.31 -13.75
CA MET A 219 -18.14 16.26 -12.32
C MET A 219 -18.07 14.80 -11.82
N PRO A 220 -17.34 14.53 -10.72
CA PRO A 220 -17.34 13.21 -10.09
C PRO A 220 -18.76 12.73 -9.78
N THR A 221 -19.11 11.54 -10.28
CA THR A 221 -20.45 10.96 -10.18
C THR A 221 -20.45 9.81 -9.17
N GLN A 222 -21.41 9.81 -8.24
CA GLN A 222 -21.57 8.72 -7.27
C GLN A 222 -22.26 7.51 -7.92
N PRO A 223 -21.88 6.27 -7.56
CA PRO A 223 -22.59 5.09 -8.01
C PRO A 223 -24.05 5.12 -7.51
N PRO A 224 -25.01 4.59 -8.30
CA PRO A 224 -26.42 4.56 -7.90
C PRO A 224 -26.74 3.46 -6.87
N PHE A 225 -25.73 2.95 -6.16
CA PHE A 225 -25.81 1.86 -5.20
C PHE A 225 -24.73 2.03 -4.13
N ALA A 226 -24.89 1.34 -2.99
CA ALA A 226 -23.90 1.35 -1.92
C ALA A 226 -22.70 0.47 -2.28
N LEU A 227 -21.49 1.00 -2.12
CA LEU A 227 -20.22 0.27 -2.25
C LEU A 227 -19.97 -0.51 -0.95
N ASN A 228 -20.70 -1.61 -0.75
CA ASN A 228 -20.48 -2.52 0.37
C ASN A 228 -20.88 -3.96 0.05
N ASP A 229 -20.38 -4.49 -1.06
CA ASP A 229 -20.79 -5.81 -1.54
C ASP A 229 -19.82 -6.91 -1.13
N ALA A 230 -20.25 -7.80 -0.24
CA ALA A 230 -19.41 -8.85 0.32
C ALA A 230 -18.91 -9.87 -0.71
N GLU A 231 -19.67 -10.09 -1.77
CA GLU A 231 -19.34 -11.02 -2.85
C GLU A 231 -18.82 -10.27 -4.11
N GLY A 232 -18.54 -8.97 -3.99
CA GLY A 232 -18.02 -8.15 -5.08
C GLY A 232 -16.52 -8.33 -5.28
N TRP A 233 -15.98 -7.67 -6.31
CA TRP A 233 -14.55 -7.63 -6.61
C TRP A 233 -13.74 -6.75 -5.65
N PHE A 234 -14.42 -5.89 -4.88
CA PHE A 234 -13.76 -4.90 -4.04
C PHE A 234 -13.78 -5.30 -2.57
N GLY A 235 -12.61 -5.28 -1.96
CA GLY A 235 -12.43 -5.60 -0.56
C GLY A 235 -10.97 -5.47 -0.14
N PRO A 236 -10.72 -5.42 1.17
CA PRO A 236 -9.37 -5.40 1.70
C PRO A 236 -8.64 -6.70 1.36
N HIS A 237 -7.32 -6.60 1.21
CA HIS A 237 -6.47 -7.78 1.04
C HIS A 237 -6.17 -8.46 2.38
N GLY A 238 -5.88 -9.76 2.31
CA GLY A 238 -5.69 -10.62 3.49
C GLY A 238 -7.00 -11.01 4.18
N GLY A 239 -6.91 -11.38 5.45
CA GLY A 239 -8.01 -11.95 6.23
C GLY A 239 -9.14 -10.98 6.60
N LEU A 240 -8.97 -9.66 6.42
CA LEU A 240 -9.96 -8.66 6.84
C LEU A 240 -11.32 -8.82 6.13
N GLY A 241 -11.34 -9.37 4.91
CA GLY A 241 -12.57 -9.62 4.17
C GLY A 241 -13.39 -10.83 4.65
N GLN A 242 -12.87 -11.61 5.60
CA GLN A 242 -13.37 -12.91 6.04
C GLN A 242 -13.51 -12.97 7.57
N GLY A 243 -14.22 -13.99 8.07
CA GLY A 243 -14.32 -14.27 9.50
C GLY A 243 -15.01 -13.17 10.32
N ASP A 244 -14.55 -13.03 11.56
CA ASP A 244 -15.05 -12.06 12.54
C ASP A 244 -14.62 -10.61 12.25
N LEU A 245 -13.59 -10.40 11.41
CA LEU A 245 -13.15 -9.08 10.99
C LEU A 245 -13.93 -8.52 9.78
N ALA A 246 -14.67 -9.36 9.05
CA ALA A 246 -15.44 -8.98 7.88
C ALA A 246 -16.37 -7.74 8.04
N PRO A 247 -17.00 -7.48 9.20
CA PRO A 247 -17.82 -6.29 9.42
C PRO A 247 -17.03 -4.96 9.38
N PHE A 248 -15.71 -5.00 9.55
CA PHE A 248 -14.86 -3.80 9.55
C PHE A 248 -14.28 -3.46 8.18
N ALA A 249 -14.42 -4.36 7.19
CA ALA A 249 -13.87 -4.22 5.85
C ALA A 249 -14.53 -3.07 5.06
N ILE A 250 -13.72 -2.22 4.43
CA ILE A 250 -14.23 -1.27 3.43
C ILE A 250 -14.24 -1.97 2.07
N ARG A 251 -15.44 -2.19 1.51
CA ARG A 251 -15.65 -2.86 0.22
C ARG A 251 -15.87 -1.85 -0.90
N ALA A 252 -14.88 -0.98 -1.05
CA ALA A 252 -14.83 0.04 -2.09
C ALA A 252 -13.41 0.10 -2.66
N PHE A 253 -13.32 0.56 -3.91
CA PHE A 253 -12.04 0.84 -4.55
C PHE A 253 -11.72 2.32 -4.32
N PRO A 254 -10.72 2.68 -3.48
CA PRO A 254 -10.33 4.08 -3.27
C PRO A 254 -9.84 4.75 -4.58
N GLU A 255 -10.00 6.06 -4.67
CA GLU A 255 -9.55 6.87 -5.83
C GLU A 255 -8.03 7.05 -5.76
N TRP A 256 -7.30 6.31 -6.59
CA TRP A 256 -5.84 6.40 -6.70
C TRP A 256 -5.46 7.18 -7.96
N PRO A 257 -4.96 8.42 -7.83
CA PRO A 257 -4.35 9.12 -8.95
C PRO A 257 -3.10 8.37 -9.42
N VAL A 258 -2.88 8.28 -10.73
CA VAL A 258 -1.77 7.52 -11.32
C VAL A 258 -0.87 8.36 -12.21
N ASP A 259 0.43 8.10 -12.13
CA ASP A 259 1.41 8.50 -13.14
C ASP A 259 1.40 7.48 -14.28
N LEU A 260 1.45 7.98 -15.52
CA LEU A 260 1.55 7.17 -16.74
C LEU A 260 3.04 7.04 -17.10
N VAL A 261 3.62 5.86 -16.87
CA VAL A 261 5.05 5.60 -17.12
C VAL A 261 5.19 4.66 -18.31
N ALA A 262 5.70 5.18 -19.43
CA ALA A 262 5.98 4.37 -20.61
C ALA A 262 7.26 3.56 -20.41
N VAL A 263 7.19 2.26 -20.72
CA VAL A 263 8.31 1.32 -20.69
C VAL A 263 8.48 0.79 -22.11
N ARG A 264 9.67 1.01 -22.69
CA ARG A 264 10.06 0.47 -24.00
C ARG A 264 11.04 -0.69 -23.83
N ALA A 265 11.31 -1.40 -24.91
CA ALA A 265 12.30 -2.48 -24.91
C ALA A 265 13.65 -1.96 -24.40
N GLY A 266 14.19 -2.61 -23.37
CA GLY A 266 15.46 -2.23 -22.73
C GLY A 266 15.38 -1.12 -21.68
N ASP A 267 14.23 -0.45 -21.51
CA ASP A 267 14.02 0.47 -20.39
C ASP A 267 13.82 -0.33 -19.09
N PRO A 268 14.28 0.17 -17.92
CA PRO A 268 13.98 -0.46 -16.65
C PRO A 268 12.47 -0.41 -16.38
N ASP A 269 11.85 -1.56 -16.15
CA ASP A 269 10.45 -1.63 -15.73
C ASP A 269 10.37 -1.30 -14.22
N PRO A 270 9.55 -0.32 -13.80
CA PRO A 270 9.28 -0.06 -12.39
C PRO A 270 8.83 -1.27 -11.57
N ARG A 271 8.29 -2.32 -12.23
CA ARG A 271 7.93 -3.60 -11.58
C ARG A 271 9.13 -4.40 -11.08
N ASP A 272 10.30 -4.25 -11.71
CA ASP A 272 11.51 -5.01 -11.38
C ASP A 272 12.31 -4.40 -10.22
N ALA A 273 11.80 -3.34 -9.58
CA ALA A 273 12.44 -2.72 -8.43
C ALA A 273 12.40 -3.66 -7.21
N ASP A 274 13.58 -4.06 -6.73
CA ASP A 274 13.83 -4.98 -5.59
C ASP A 274 13.24 -4.49 -4.24
N ASP A 275 12.76 -3.24 -4.20
CA ASP A 275 12.22 -2.58 -3.01
C ASP A 275 10.85 -3.14 -2.54
N ALA A 276 10.18 -3.96 -3.34
CA ALA A 276 8.84 -4.49 -3.03
C ALA A 276 8.83 -5.47 -1.83
N GLN A 277 9.93 -6.20 -1.62
CA GLN A 277 9.99 -7.27 -0.61
C GLN A 277 10.23 -6.76 0.83
N VAL A 278 10.78 -5.56 1.00
CA VAL A 278 11.29 -5.07 2.29
C VAL A 278 10.21 -4.38 3.15
N ALA A 279 9.15 -3.82 2.56
CA ALA A 279 8.25 -2.91 3.29
C ALA A 279 7.09 -3.57 4.06
N GLY A 280 6.82 -4.86 3.81
CA GLY A 280 5.60 -5.52 4.28
C GLY A 280 5.75 -6.40 5.52
N GLY A 281 6.86 -7.15 5.62
CA GLY A 281 6.98 -8.32 6.51
C GLY A 281 7.82 -8.13 7.77
N GLU A 282 8.85 -7.26 7.76
CA GLU A 282 9.89 -7.26 8.81
C GLU A 282 9.44 -6.84 10.21
N ARG A 283 8.20 -6.35 10.38
CA ARG A 283 7.67 -5.90 11.68
C ARG A 283 6.69 -6.84 12.34
N ALA A 284 6.13 -7.84 11.66
CA ALA A 284 5.25 -8.79 12.33
C ALA A 284 6.01 -9.58 13.41
N ASP A 285 7.29 -9.86 13.16
CA ASP A 285 8.16 -10.59 14.08
C ASP A 285 8.73 -9.73 15.22
N ARG A 286 8.56 -8.40 15.17
CA ARG A 286 9.03 -7.47 16.21
C ARG A 286 7.84 -6.93 17.01
N GLY A 287 7.95 -6.91 18.33
CA GLY A 287 6.96 -6.25 19.18
C GLY A 287 6.84 -4.77 18.85
N TYR A 288 5.63 -4.22 18.91
CA TYR A 288 5.33 -2.80 18.64
C TYR A 288 4.15 -2.33 19.51
N ASP A 289 3.93 -1.02 19.58
CA ASP A 289 2.87 -0.44 20.39
C ASP A 289 1.98 0.51 19.55
N ILE A 290 0.67 0.26 19.53
CA ILE A 290 -0.29 1.12 18.81
C ILE A 290 -0.60 2.42 19.55
N ALA A 291 -0.07 2.62 20.76
CA ALA A 291 -0.06 3.93 21.40
C ALA A 291 0.85 4.94 20.67
N ASP A 292 1.71 4.49 19.75
CA ASP A 292 2.44 5.37 18.83
C ASP A 292 1.44 6.21 18.00
N PRO A 293 1.62 7.55 17.91
CA PRO A 293 0.77 8.44 17.11
C PRO A 293 0.55 8.04 15.65
N ALA A 294 1.41 7.19 15.07
CA ALA A 294 1.22 6.63 13.73
C ALA A 294 0.00 5.71 13.61
N PHE A 295 -0.48 5.15 14.72
CA PHE A 295 -1.63 4.22 14.76
C PHE A 295 -2.86 4.79 15.46
N HIS A 296 -2.85 6.09 15.80
CA HIS A 296 -4.01 6.71 16.41
C HIS A 296 -5.17 6.76 15.42
N PRO A 297 -6.42 6.54 15.87
CA PRO A 297 -7.59 6.86 15.08
C PRO A 297 -7.54 8.31 14.59
N PHE A 298 -8.07 8.57 13.40
CA PHE A 298 -8.01 9.88 12.73
C PHE A 298 -9.39 10.47 12.42
N ASP A 299 -10.46 9.72 12.68
CA ASP A 299 -11.85 10.14 12.60
C ASP A 299 -12.74 9.29 13.53
N TRP A 300 -14.02 9.65 13.66
CA TRP A 300 -14.96 8.83 14.45
C TRP A 300 -15.14 7.43 13.88
N GLY A 301 -15.02 7.24 12.55
CA GLY A 301 -15.14 5.93 11.94
C GLY A 301 -14.06 4.96 12.40
N SER A 302 -12.79 5.38 12.36
CA SER A 302 -11.64 4.61 12.81
C SER A 302 -11.66 4.40 14.33
N MET A 303 -12.07 5.41 15.11
CA MET A 303 -12.19 5.31 16.56
C MET A 303 -13.28 4.30 16.98
N THR A 304 -14.45 4.35 16.36
CA THR A 304 -15.56 3.43 16.68
C THR A 304 -15.25 2.00 16.24
N ALA A 305 -14.56 1.82 15.11
CA ALA A 305 -14.09 0.50 14.68
C ALA A 305 -13.04 -0.09 15.65
N MET A 306 -12.14 0.74 16.16
CA MET A 306 -11.15 0.35 17.17
C MET A 306 -11.82 -0.18 18.45
N VAL A 307 -12.77 0.58 19.01
CA VAL A 307 -13.43 0.17 20.26
C VAL A 307 -14.36 -1.02 20.08
N ALA A 308 -15.03 -1.15 18.92
CA ALA A 308 -15.85 -2.31 18.61
C ALA A 308 -15.02 -3.60 18.46
N LEU A 309 -13.83 -3.52 17.83
CA LEU A 309 -12.88 -4.64 17.80
C LEU A 309 -12.39 -4.99 19.21
N LEU A 310 -12.02 -3.98 20.01
CA LEU A 310 -11.56 -4.20 21.38
C LEU A 310 -12.66 -4.87 22.22
N GLU A 311 -13.90 -4.40 22.14
CA GLU A 311 -15.06 -5.00 22.83
C GLU A 311 -15.25 -6.48 22.44
N MET A 312 -15.17 -6.79 21.14
CA MET A 312 -15.24 -8.17 20.64
C MET A 312 -14.15 -9.06 21.26
N ARG A 313 -12.90 -8.59 21.31
CA ARG A 313 -11.76 -9.36 21.83
C ARG A 313 -11.77 -9.49 23.35
N LEU A 314 -12.24 -8.47 24.08
CA LEU A 314 -12.44 -8.55 25.54
C LEU A 314 -13.54 -9.56 25.91
N GLY A 315 -14.60 -9.67 25.10
CA GLY A 315 -15.63 -10.69 25.27
C GLY A 315 -15.08 -12.12 25.18
N GLY A 316 -14.14 -12.37 24.26
CA GLY A 316 -13.42 -13.64 24.17
C GLY A 316 -12.52 -13.91 25.39
N LEU A 317 -11.79 -12.89 25.85
CA LEU A 317 -10.89 -13.01 27.00
C LEU A 317 -11.61 -13.44 28.29
N GLU A 318 -12.85 -12.96 28.50
CA GLU A 318 -13.67 -13.37 29.63
C GLU A 318 -14.22 -14.79 29.52
N GLN A 319 -14.58 -15.22 28.30
CA GLN A 319 -15.02 -16.60 28.05
C GLN A 319 -13.89 -17.60 28.28
N ASP A 320 -12.67 -17.25 27.85
CA ASP A 320 -11.47 -18.06 28.08
C ASP A 320 -11.14 -18.20 29.57
N ALA A 321 -11.31 -17.12 30.35
CA ALA A 321 -11.14 -17.14 31.80
C ALA A 321 -12.21 -17.99 32.51
N ALA A 322 -13.44 -18.02 31.98
CA ALA A 322 -14.54 -18.81 32.54
C ALA A 322 -14.42 -20.31 32.24
N THR A 323 -13.77 -20.67 31.13
CA THR A 323 -13.62 -22.07 30.67
C THR A 323 -12.37 -22.74 31.22
N ASN A 324 -11.28 -21.99 31.43
CA ASN A 324 -10.02 -22.50 31.95
C ASN A 324 -9.93 -22.29 33.48
N MET A 325 -10.75 -23.04 34.23
CA MET A 325 -10.68 -23.08 35.70
C MET A 325 -9.65 -24.10 36.20
N ASP A 326 -8.42 -24.00 35.70
CA ASP A 326 -7.30 -24.71 36.35
C ASP A 326 -7.03 -23.99 37.69
N ASP A 327 -7.06 -24.74 38.79
CA ASP A 327 -6.94 -24.25 40.18
C ASP A 327 -5.53 -23.73 40.55
N ASP A 328 -4.74 -23.37 39.54
CA ASP A 328 -3.35 -22.93 39.70
C ASP A 328 -3.28 -21.43 39.99
N GLU A 329 -2.43 -21.04 40.95
CA GLU A 329 -2.31 -19.65 41.44
C GLU A 329 -1.99 -18.66 40.31
N ALA A 330 -1.17 -19.06 39.34
CA ALA A 330 -0.83 -18.26 38.18
C ALA A 330 -2.04 -18.03 37.24
N SER A 331 -2.92 -19.03 37.07
CA SER A 331 -4.14 -18.90 36.27
C SER A 331 -5.11 -17.90 36.92
N ASN A 332 -5.30 -18.03 38.24
CA ASN A 332 -6.13 -17.13 39.03
C ASN A 332 -5.63 -15.68 39.01
N GLN A 333 -4.31 -15.46 39.09
CA GLN A 333 -3.72 -14.13 38.98
C GLN A 333 -3.90 -13.54 37.57
N CYS A 334 -3.70 -14.33 36.51
CA CYS A 334 -3.94 -13.91 35.13
C CYS A 334 -5.41 -13.47 34.92
N ALA A 335 -6.35 -14.28 35.40
CA ALA A 335 -7.78 -13.99 35.33
C ALA A 335 -8.18 -12.74 36.13
N ALA A 336 -7.54 -12.49 37.29
CA ALA A 336 -7.76 -11.26 38.06
C ALA A 336 -7.30 -10.00 37.32
N ILE A 337 -6.10 -10.04 36.71
CA ILE A 337 -5.57 -8.93 35.90
C ILE A 337 -6.48 -8.68 34.69
N ASN A 338 -6.92 -9.74 34.00
CA ASN A 338 -7.75 -9.60 32.81
C ASN A 338 -9.16 -9.08 33.13
N ARG A 339 -9.74 -9.42 34.28
CA ARG A 339 -11.02 -8.83 34.72
C ARG A 339 -10.91 -7.32 34.97
N ASP A 340 -9.87 -6.86 35.68
CA ASP A 340 -9.61 -5.42 35.86
C ASP A 340 -9.42 -4.72 34.51
N ALA A 341 -8.68 -5.36 33.59
CA ALA A 341 -8.47 -4.84 32.24
C ALA A 341 -9.79 -4.66 31.47
N CYS A 342 -10.66 -5.67 31.51
CA CYS A 342 -11.98 -5.63 30.88
C CYS A 342 -12.88 -4.53 31.45
N GLU A 343 -12.94 -4.40 32.78
CA GLU A 343 -13.75 -3.36 33.45
C GLU A 343 -13.28 -1.95 33.05
N ARG A 344 -11.98 -1.68 33.15
CA ARG A 344 -11.42 -0.36 32.82
C ARG A 344 -11.53 -0.03 31.34
N ALA A 345 -11.37 -1.03 30.45
CA ALA A 345 -11.53 -0.82 29.02
C ALA A 345 -12.99 -0.50 28.65
N ARG A 346 -13.97 -1.14 29.29
CA ARG A 346 -15.41 -0.84 29.06
C ARG A 346 -15.78 0.59 29.41
N GLU A 347 -15.20 1.15 30.47
CA GLU A 347 -15.40 2.56 30.81
C GLU A 347 -14.94 3.48 29.67
N ILE A 348 -13.76 3.21 29.11
CA ILE A 348 -13.23 3.97 27.96
C ILE A 348 -14.13 3.79 26.73
N ILE A 349 -14.55 2.55 26.43
CA ILE A 349 -15.44 2.24 25.30
C ILE A 349 -16.76 3.01 25.44
N ALA A 350 -17.36 3.05 26.63
CA ALA A 350 -18.59 3.79 26.89
C ALA A 350 -18.43 5.30 26.69
N ILE A 351 -17.30 5.88 27.12
CA ILE A 351 -16.97 7.30 26.88
C ILE A 351 -16.88 7.58 25.37
N VAL A 352 -16.18 6.71 24.63
CA VAL A 352 -16.04 6.85 23.17
C VAL A 352 -17.39 6.81 22.46
N HIS A 353 -18.28 5.88 22.85
CA HIS A 353 -19.62 5.80 22.26
C HIS A 353 -20.48 7.04 22.55
N ASP A 354 -20.42 7.59 23.77
CA ASP A 354 -21.16 8.80 24.12
C ASP A 354 -20.63 10.03 23.36
N SER A 355 -19.31 10.20 23.29
CA SER A 355 -18.69 11.31 22.54
C SER A 355 -18.93 11.20 21.04
N ALA A 356 -18.85 10.01 20.45
CA ALA A 356 -19.11 9.82 19.01
C ALA A 356 -20.55 10.22 18.61
N ALA A 357 -21.51 10.14 19.53
CA ALA A 357 -22.89 10.52 19.29
C ALA A 357 -23.15 12.04 19.40
N ARG A 358 -22.25 12.79 20.06
CA ARG A 358 -22.52 14.19 20.48
C ARG A 358 -21.51 15.19 19.94
N ASP A 359 -20.25 14.79 19.81
CA ASP A 359 -19.12 15.68 19.63
C ASP A 359 -18.51 15.56 18.22
N SER A 360 -17.77 16.58 17.81
CA SER A 360 -16.90 16.50 16.63
C SER A 360 -15.60 15.82 17.01
N PHE A 361 -15.07 14.99 16.11
CA PHE A 361 -13.81 14.29 16.35
C PHE A 361 -12.64 15.27 16.49
N SER A 362 -11.75 15.05 17.46
CA SER A 362 -10.47 15.73 17.54
C SER A 362 -9.29 14.75 17.67
N PRO A 363 -8.12 15.05 17.09
CA PRO A 363 -6.90 14.26 17.31
C PRO A 363 -6.47 14.19 18.79
N GLY A 364 -6.86 15.18 19.60
CA GLY A 364 -6.63 15.18 21.03
C GLY A 364 -7.38 14.06 21.74
N ASP A 365 -8.63 13.78 21.34
CA ASP A 365 -9.44 12.69 21.89
C ASP A 365 -8.80 11.34 21.56
N ALA A 366 -8.32 11.16 20.33
CA ALA A 366 -7.59 9.96 19.94
C ALA A 366 -6.33 9.74 20.80
N THR A 367 -5.55 10.79 21.02
CA THR A 367 -4.36 10.71 21.88
C THR A 367 -4.72 10.34 23.32
N ALA A 368 -5.79 10.93 23.87
CA ALA A 368 -6.24 10.65 25.22
C ALA A 368 -6.74 9.21 25.39
N VAL A 369 -7.54 8.72 24.45
CA VAL A 369 -8.03 7.33 24.44
C VAL A 369 -6.86 6.35 24.34
N MET A 370 -5.92 6.56 23.42
CA MET A 370 -4.76 5.68 23.26
C MET A 370 -3.86 5.67 24.49
N ALA A 371 -3.65 6.83 25.13
CA ALA A 371 -2.91 6.91 26.39
C ALA A 371 -3.62 6.17 27.53
N ALA A 372 -4.95 6.27 27.61
CA ALA A 372 -5.74 5.57 28.61
C ALA A 372 -5.71 4.04 28.42
N LEU A 373 -5.85 3.57 27.18
CA LEU A 373 -5.73 2.14 26.83
C LEU A 373 -4.33 1.61 27.12
N HIS A 374 -3.27 2.36 26.82
CA HIS A 374 -1.88 1.98 27.13
C HIS A 374 -1.63 1.83 28.64
N ALA A 375 -2.35 2.58 29.48
CA ALA A 375 -2.25 2.48 30.93
C ALA A 375 -2.92 1.22 31.51
N ILE A 376 -3.77 0.53 30.75
CA ILE A 376 -4.42 -0.71 31.16
C ILE A 376 -3.51 -1.89 30.84
N ARG A 377 -3.30 -2.77 31.81
CA ARG A 377 -2.45 -3.96 31.69
C ARG A 377 -3.33 -5.21 31.59
N TRP A 378 -2.96 -6.11 30.70
CA TRP A 378 -3.55 -7.45 30.60
C TRP A 378 -2.44 -8.51 30.72
N ALA A 379 -2.83 -9.73 31.05
CA ALA A 379 -1.91 -10.84 31.26
C ALA A 379 -2.23 -12.04 30.35
N LYS A 380 -1.18 -12.75 29.93
CA LYS A 380 -1.26 -14.02 29.21
C LYS A 380 -0.21 -14.98 29.76
N ALA A 381 -0.62 -16.23 29.99
CA ALA A 381 0.32 -17.32 30.21
C ALA A 381 0.82 -17.83 28.85
N VAL A 382 2.12 -17.67 28.58
CA VAL A 382 2.76 -18.17 27.36
C VAL A 382 3.53 -19.44 27.71
N ARG A 383 3.27 -20.50 26.96
CA ARG A 383 4.00 -21.77 27.08
C ARG A 383 5.15 -21.76 26.08
N THR A 384 6.36 -21.95 26.58
CA THR A 384 7.58 -22.09 25.77
C THR A 384 8.16 -23.47 26.00
N VAL A 385 8.62 -24.12 24.94
CA VAL A 385 9.30 -25.43 25.04
C VAL A 385 10.78 -25.17 24.85
N ASP A 386 11.60 -25.58 25.81
CA ASP A 386 13.04 -25.52 25.68
C ASP A 386 13.48 -26.46 24.54
N PRO A 387 14.14 -25.93 23.49
CA PRO A 387 14.50 -26.73 22.32
C PRO A 387 15.59 -27.78 22.59
N GLU A 388 16.39 -27.62 23.64
CA GLU A 388 17.47 -28.56 24.01
C GLU A 388 16.97 -29.65 24.96
N THR A 389 16.10 -29.28 25.91
CA THR A 389 15.65 -30.20 26.97
C THR A 389 14.24 -30.77 26.73
N GLY A 390 13.45 -30.15 25.85
CA GLY A 390 12.04 -30.47 25.65
C GLY A 390 11.13 -30.09 26.84
N ALA A 391 11.68 -29.40 27.85
CA ALA A 391 10.92 -29.01 29.03
C ALA A 391 9.96 -27.85 28.71
N GLU A 392 8.71 -27.97 29.16
CA GLU A 392 7.73 -26.88 29.08
C GLU A 392 7.96 -25.86 30.20
N ARG A 393 8.04 -24.59 29.83
CA ARG A 393 8.08 -23.45 30.74
C ARG A 393 6.89 -22.54 30.46
N ILE A 394 6.06 -22.35 31.48
CA ILE A 394 4.96 -21.40 31.45
C ILE A 394 5.45 -20.09 32.07
N GLU A 395 5.39 -19.00 31.30
CA GLU A 395 5.69 -17.65 31.78
C GLU A 395 4.42 -16.81 31.71
N MET A 396 4.11 -16.10 32.81
CA MET A 396 3.07 -15.07 32.78
C MET A 396 3.68 -13.78 32.27
N ILE A 397 3.12 -13.25 31.19
CA ILE A 397 3.52 -11.98 30.61
C ILE A 397 2.40 -10.98 30.87
N THR A 398 2.76 -9.78 31.32
CA THR A 398 1.84 -8.65 31.51
C THR A 398 2.22 -7.51 30.57
N LEU A 399 1.29 -7.05 29.75
CA LEU A 399 1.51 -6.05 28.70
C LEU A 399 0.46 -4.93 28.77
N PRO A 400 0.77 -3.71 28.30
CA PRO A 400 -0.27 -2.75 27.92
C PRO A 400 -1.28 -3.36 26.95
N LEU A 401 -2.54 -2.95 27.02
CA LEU A 401 -3.54 -3.36 26.00
C LEU A 401 -3.11 -2.95 24.58
N THR A 402 -2.29 -1.90 24.43
CA THR A 402 -1.85 -1.39 23.13
C THR A 402 -0.58 -2.06 22.60
N THR A 403 0.05 -2.97 23.34
CA THR A 403 1.31 -3.59 22.90
C THR A 403 1.05 -4.91 22.18
N HIS A 404 1.58 -5.02 20.96
CA HIS A 404 1.69 -6.27 20.21
C HIS A 404 2.96 -7.02 20.61
N ARG A 405 2.81 -8.33 20.87
CA ARG A 405 3.90 -9.29 20.98
C ARG A 405 3.50 -10.56 20.21
N PRO A 406 4.36 -11.18 19.37
CA PRO A 406 3.95 -12.29 18.50
C PRO A 406 3.33 -13.52 19.21
N ASP A 407 3.76 -13.82 20.42
CA ASP A 407 3.24 -14.91 21.28
C ASP A 407 2.10 -14.45 22.21
N ALA A 408 1.84 -13.15 22.29
CA ALA A 408 0.85 -12.53 23.15
C ALA A 408 0.24 -11.29 22.49
N ASP A 409 -0.59 -11.51 21.47
CA ASP A 409 -1.47 -10.50 20.89
C ASP A 409 -2.92 -10.76 21.29
N LEU A 410 -3.61 -9.71 21.74
CA LEU A 410 -5.03 -9.76 22.09
C LEU A 410 -5.90 -9.17 20.97
N TRP A 411 -5.48 -8.06 20.37
CA TRP A 411 -6.28 -7.33 19.39
C TRP A 411 -5.47 -6.35 18.53
N VAL A 412 -4.17 -6.19 18.80
CA VAL A 412 -3.37 -5.09 18.25
C VAL A 412 -3.09 -5.33 16.76
N GLN A 413 -2.82 -6.58 16.36
CA GLN A 413 -2.61 -6.93 14.96
C GLN A 413 -3.89 -6.76 14.14
N ASP A 414 -5.04 -7.15 14.69
CA ASP A 414 -6.34 -6.98 14.05
C ASP A 414 -6.67 -5.49 13.86
N TYR A 415 -6.43 -4.67 14.89
CA TYR A 415 -6.66 -3.24 14.80
C TYR A 415 -5.77 -2.61 13.74
N ARG A 416 -4.49 -2.99 13.68
CA ARG A 416 -3.57 -2.49 12.66
C ARG A 416 -4.03 -2.87 11.25
N THR A 417 -4.64 -4.04 11.09
CA THR A 417 -5.22 -4.49 9.81
C THR A 417 -6.41 -3.63 9.41
N ILE A 418 -7.35 -3.38 10.32
CA ILE A 418 -8.50 -2.50 10.11
C ILE A 418 -8.04 -1.07 9.81
N LEU A 419 -7.08 -0.56 10.58
CA LEU A 419 -6.57 0.80 10.45
C LEU A 419 -5.85 1.01 9.13
N PHE A 420 -5.06 0.03 8.68
CA PHE A 420 -4.42 0.09 7.36
C PHE A 420 -5.45 0.26 6.25
N ASP A 421 -6.55 -0.51 6.29
CA ASP A 421 -7.61 -0.41 5.29
C ASP A 421 -8.29 0.96 5.30
N ARG A 422 -8.66 1.44 6.49
CA ARG A 422 -9.26 2.77 6.66
C ARG A 422 -8.32 3.90 6.25
N ALA A 423 -7.04 3.80 6.58
CA ALA A 423 -6.05 4.84 6.35
C ALA A 423 -5.87 5.13 4.85
N LYS A 424 -5.79 4.10 4.00
CA LYS A 424 -5.67 4.33 2.54
C LYS A 424 -6.92 5.03 1.98
N HIS A 425 -8.12 4.65 2.43
CA HIS A 425 -9.36 5.29 1.98
C HIS A 425 -9.43 6.76 2.41
N ALA A 426 -9.09 7.06 3.66
CA ALA A 426 -9.07 8.42 4.18
C ALA A 426 -8.01 9.28 3.49
N TRP A 427 -6.82 8.72 3.24
CA TRP A 427 -5.72 9.40 2.60
C TRP A 427 -5.98 9.70 1.12
N CYS A 428 -6.57 8.76 0.37
CA CYS A 428 -6.98 8.98 -1.02
C CYS A 428 -8.05 10.09 -1.13
N ALA A 429 -8.93 10.20 -0.14
CA ALA A 429 -9.92 11.28 -0.12
C ALA A 429 -9.28 12.64 0.19
N ASN A 430 -8.37 12.69 1.16
CA ASN A 430 -7.56 13.86 1.49
C ASN A 430 -6.36 13.42 2.35
N PRO A 431 -5.10 13.62 1.92
CA PRO A 431 -3.92 13.25 2.72
C PRO A 431 -3.87 13.92 4.10
N ASP A 432 -4.47 15.10 4.25
CA ASP A 432 -4.54 15.82 5.53
C ASP A 432 -5.50 15.17 6.54
N ASN A 433 -6.30 14.18 6.12
CA ASN A 433 -7.07 13.35 7.06
C ASN A 433 -6.15 12.50 7.94
N LEU A 434 -4.90 12.26 7.53
CA LEU A 434 -3.92 11.52 8.31
C LEU A 434 -2.91 12.44 9.00
N SER A 435 -2.55 12.08 10.23
CA SER A 435 -1.50 12.75 10.98
C SER A 435 -0.13 12.61 10.26
N ALA A 436 0.78 13.54 10.49
CA ALA A 436 2.14 13.45 9.94
C ALA A 436 2.87 12.15 10.37
N PRO A 437 2.77 11.68 11.63
CA PRO A 437 3.27 10.36 12.02
C PRO A 437 2.66 9.20 11.23
N ALA A 438 1.33 9.18 11.03
CA ALA A 438 0.66 8.13 10.27
C ALA A 438 1.13 8.13 8.80
N ARG A 439 1.24 9.31 8.16
CA ARG A 439 1.76 9.41 6.79
C ARG A 439 3.21 8.93 6.67
N ALA A 440 4.08 9.33 7.59
CA ALA A 440 5.47 8.87 7.63
C ALA A 440 5.58 7.34 7.78
N PHE A 441 4.59 6.70 8.42
CA PHE A 441 4.51 5.25 8.56
C PHE A 441 3.94 4.55 7.31
N TYR A 442 2.81 5.03 6.79
CA TYR A 442 2.06 4.34 5.74
C TYR A 442 2.55 4.62 4.32
N GLU A 443 2.94 5.87 4.00
CA GLU A 443 3.31 6.24 2.62
C GLU A 443 4.50 5.45 2.05
N PRO A 444 5.59 5.16 2.80
CA PRO A 444 6.66 4.32 2.29
C PRO A 444 6.19 2.90 1.94
N ARG A 445 5.33 2.31 2.79
CA ARG A 445 4.76 0.98 2.54
C ARG A 445 3.83 0.99 1.34
N TRP A 446 2.96 1.98 1.23
CA TRP A 446 2.08 2.10 0.08
C TRP A 446 2.86 2.34 -1.22
N ARG A 447 4.00 3.05 -1.18
CA ARG A 447 4.86 3.22 -2.36
C ARG A 447 5.48 1.90 -2.82
N ALA A 448 5.95 1.07 -1.89
CA ALA A 448 6.45 -0.26 -2.21
C ALA A 448 5.35 -1.15 -2.81
N MET A 449 4.15 -1.14 -2.20
CA MET A 449 2.99 -1.87 -2.74
C MET A 449 2.55 -1.32 -4.11
N ALA A 450 2.61 -0.01 -4.32
CA ALA A 450 2.28 0.63 -5.59
C ALA A 450 3.21 0.16 -6.72
N ALA A 451 4.50 -0.06 -6.42
CA ALA A 451 5.46 -0.59 -7.38
C ALA A 451 5.13 -2.05 -7.77
N SER A 452 4.75 -2.91 -6.82
CA SER A 452 4.44 -4.32 -7.14
C SER A 452 3.03 -4.54 -7.69
N GLU A 453 2.06 -3.69 -7.32
CA GLU A 453 0.63 -3.88 -7.60
C GLU A 453 0.11 -2.93 -8.70
N MET A 454 1.00 -2.34 -9.50
CA MET A 454 0.63 -1.38 -10.54
C MET A 454 -0.15 -2.01 -11.69
N ALA A 455 -1.14 -1.27 -12.19
CA ALA A 455 -1.87 -1.62 -13.40
C ALA A 455 -1.05 -1.33 -14.66
N ALA A 456 -1.44 -1.93 -15.79
CA ALA A 456 -0.77 -1.73 -17.07
C ALA A 456 -1.73 -1.53 -18.24
N MET A 457 -1.23 -0.94 -19.32
CA MET A 457 -1.90 -0.83 -20.62
C MET A 457 -0.90 -1.15 -21.73
N GLY A 458 -1.34 -1.80 -22.82
CA GLY A 458 -0.44 -2.23 -23.89
C GLY A 458 0.48 -3.39 -23.48
N GLY A 459 1.48 -3.68 -24.32
CA GLY A 459 2.32 -4.86 -24.17
C GLY A 459 1.56 -6.18 -24.27
N GLU A 460 2.21 -7.25 -23.83
CA GLU A 460 1.59 -8.56 -23.63
C GLU A 460 1.06 -8.69 -22.19
N PRO A 461 -0.01 -9.48 -21.97
CA PRO A 461 -0.47 -9.81 -20.62
C PRO A 461 0.66 -10.39 -19.77
N VAL A 462 0.71 -10.03 -18.49
CA VAL A 462 1.75 -10.54 -17.56
C VAL A 462 1.64 -12.05 -17.41
N ARG A 463 0.41 -12.55 -17.32
CA ARG A 463 0.13 -13.99 -17.28
C ARG A 463 -0.47 -14.47 -18.60
N PRO A 464 -0.14 -15.68 -19.06
CA PRO A 464 -0.71 -16.25 -20.28
C PRO A 464 -2.24 -16.21 -20.25
N LEU A 465 -2.84 -15.58 -21.26
CA LEU A 465 -4.29 -15.46 -21.37
C LEU A 465 -4.82 -16.40 -22.46
N PRO A 466 -5.75 -17.32 -22.14
CA PRO A 466 -6.31 -18.24 -23.13
C PRO A 466 -6.92 -17.50 -24.33
N GLY A 467 -6.50 -17.91 -25.54
CA GLY A 467 -7.02 -17.37 -26.80
C GLY A 467 -6.61 -15.93 -27.12
N PHE A 468 -5.63 -15.37 -26.39
CA PHE A 468 -5.00 -14.09 -26.73
C PHE A 468 -4.04 -14.27 -27.92
N ASP A 469 -4.19 -13.41 -28.93
CA ASP A 469 -3.33 -13.38 -30.11
C ASP A 469 -2.70 -11.98 -30.21
N ALA A 470 -1.40 -11.81 -29.96
CA ALA A 470 -0.76 -10.48 -29.96
C ALA A 470 -0.78 -9.76 -31.34
N GLY A 471 -0.97 -10.52 -32.43
CA GLY A 471 -1.13 -9.96 -33.77
C GLY A 471 -2.50 -9.33 -33.98
N ARG A 472 -3.54 -9.83 -33.29
CA ARG A 472 -4.92 -9.36 -33.42
C ARG A 472 -5.43 -8.57 -32.22
N ASP A 473 -5.03 -8.96 -31.02
CA ASP A 473 -5.57 -8.51 -29.75
C ASP A 473 -4.57 -7.55 -29.07
N VAL A 474 -5.12 -6.59 -28.32
CA VAL A 474 -4.38 -5.58 -27.57
C VAL A 474 -4.89 -5.53 -26.13
N VAL A 475 -3.99 -5.39 -25.18
CA VAL A 475 -4.32 -5.14 -23.78
C VAL A 475 -4.69 -3.65 -23.60
N LEU A 476 -5.97 -3.38 -23.34
CA LEU A 476 -6.43 -2.03 -23.00
C LEU A 476 -6.12 -1.67 -21.56
N LEU A 477 -6.35 -2.60 -20.63
CA LEU A 477 -6.10 -2.41 -19.21
C LEU A 477 -5.90 -3.76 -18.54
N GLU A 478 -4.84 -3.88 -17.76
CA GLU A 478 -4.56 -5.03 -16.91
C GLU A 478 -4.51 -4.55 -15.45
N LEU A 479 -5.35 -5.15 -14.61
CA LEU A 479 -5.46 -4.83 -13.19
C LEU A 479 -5.10 -6.05 -12.35
N PRO A 480 -3.95 -6.08 -11.67
CA PRO A 480 -3.66 -7.14 -10.73
C PRO A 480 -4.54 -7.04 -9.48
N SER A 481 -4.77 -8.18 -8.82
CA SER A 481 -5.27 -8.16 -7.44
C SER A 481 -4.34 -7.32 -6.57
N SER A 482 -4.90 -6.49 -5.68
CA SER A 482 -4.14 -5.45 -5.01
C SER A 482 -4.71 -5.14 -3.63
N GLY A 483 -3.85 -5.25 -2.61
CA GLY A 483 -4.17 -4.83 -1.25
C GLY A 483 -4.13 -3.33 -1.04
N LEU A 484 -3.29 -2.62 -1.81
CA LEU A 484 -3.28 -1.17 -1.81
C LEU A 484 -4.58 -0.60 -2.39
N MET A 485 -5.10 -1.21 -3.45
CA MET A 485 -6.23 -0.69 -4.23
C MET A 485 -7.57 -1.39 -3.93
N SER A 486 -7.62 -2.22 -2.89
CA SER A 486 -8.83 -2.90 -2.41
C SER A 486 -9.56 -3.72 -3.50
N ARG A 487 -8.81 -4.47 -4.29
CA ARG A 487 -9.36 -5.28 -5.39
C ARG A 487 -8.86 -6.72 -5.32
N LYS A 488 -9.78 -7.67 -5.47
CA LYS A 488 -9.50 -9.11 -5.44
C LYS A 488 -10.19 -9.78 -6.63
N PHE A 489 -9.39 -10.39 -7.49
CA PHE A 489 -9.87 -11.19 -8.61
C PHE A 489 -9.48 -12.65 -8.38
N GLY A 490 -10.46 -13.53 -8.16
CA GLY A 490 -10.19 -14.96 -7.92
C GLY A 490 -9.22 -15.21 -6.76
N GLU A 491 -8.33 -16.19 -6.94
CA GLU A 491 -7.20 -16.52 -6.04
C GLU A 491 -5.95 -15.77 -6.52
N ASP A 492 -5.92 -14.44 -6.31
CA ASP A 492 -4.83 -13.54 -6.72
C ASP A 492 -4.53 -13.55 -8.24
N ALA A 493 -5.60 -13.58 -9.04
CA ALA A 493 -5.55 -13.42 -10.49
C ALA A 493 -5.50 -11.93 -10.89
N ASP A 494 -5.26 -11.71 -12.18
CA ASP A 494 -5.27 -10.38 -12.81
C ASP A 494 -6.51 -10.24 -13.69
N LEU A 495 -7.21 -9.10 -13.64
CA LEU A 495 -8.25 -8.79 -14.61
C LEU A 495 -7.61 -8.18 -15.86
N VAL A 496 -7.68 -8.87 -16.99
CA VAL A 496 -7.12 -8.42 -18.28
C VAL A 496 -8.27 -8.02 -19.22
N VAL A 497 -8.31 -6.75 -19.60
CA VAL A 497 -9.25 -6.18 -20.58
C VAL A 497 -8.57 -6.07 -21.93
N THR A 498 -9.10 -6.76 -22.94
CA THR A 498 -8.55 -6.80 -24.29
C THR A 498 -9.56 -6.35 -25.35
N ILE A 499 -9.04 -5.90 -26.49
CA ILE A 499 -9.81 -5.52 -27.67
C ILE A 499 -9.08 -5.97 -28.94
N ASP A 500 -9.83 -6.21 -30.01
CA ASP A 500 -9.26 -6.41 -31.35
C ASP A 500 -8.66 -5.10 -31.90
N ARG A 501 -7.50 -5.19 -32.57
CA ARG A 501 -6.80 -4.04 -33.16
C ARG A 501 -7.67 -3.28 -34.16
N ALA A 502 -8.48 -3.97 -34.95
CA ALA A 502 -9.35 -3.34 -35.94
C ALA A 502 -10.49 -2.56 -35.26
N ASP A 503 -11.06 -3.09 -34.18
CA ASP A 503 -12.07 -2.38 -33.40
C ASP A 503 -11.46 -1.18 -32.65
N LEU A 504 -10.24 -1.30 -32.12
CA LEU A 504 -9.50 -0.17 -31.52
C LEU A 504 -9.21 0.94 -32.53
N ALA A 505 -8.80 0.58 -33.75
CA ALA A 505 -8.46 1.53 -34.81
C ALA A 505 -9.65 2.43 -35.20
N ILE A 506 -10.88 1.91 -35.12
CA ILE A 506 -12.10 2.67 -35.41
C ILE A 506 -12.79 3.23 -34.15
N GLY A 507 -12.20 3.02 -32.96
CA GLY A 507 -12.75 3.50 -31.69
C GLY A 507 -14.02 2.74 -31.23
N ASN A 508 -14.20 1.49 -31.65
CA ASN A 508 -15.37 0.68 -31.29
C ASN A 508 -15.15 -0.14 -30.01
N PHE A 509 -15.45 0.45 -28.87
CA PHE A 509 -15.30 -0.21 -27.55
C PHE A 509 -16.46 -1.16 -27.17
N SER A 510 -17.39 -1.47 -28.08
CA SER A 510 -18.54 -2.35 -27.78
C SER A 510 -18.18 -3.84 -27.68
N LYS A 511 -17.02 -4.24 -28.21
CA LYS A 511 -16.56 -5.64 -28.27
C LYS A 511 -15.34 -5.93 -27.39
N VAL A 512 -15.16 -5.12 -26.35
CA VAL A 512 -14.13 -5.38 -25.33
C VAL A 512 -14.40 -6.71 -24.64
N ARG A 513 -13.34 -7.44 -24.32
CA ARG A 513 -13.38 -8.70 -23.58
C ARG A 513 -12.63 -8.52 -22.28
N ALA A 514 -13.10 -9.17 -21.22
CA ALA A 514 -12.35 -9.28 -19.98
C ALA A 514 -12.21 -10.74 -19.58
N GLN A 515 -11.05 -11.07 -19.04
CA GLN A 515 -10.72 -12.41 -18.57
C GLN A 515 -9.88 -12.30 -17.31
N LEU A 516 -9.90 -13.34 -16.48
CA LEU A 516 -8.98 -13.47 -15.37
C LEU A 516 -7.72 -14.19 -15.86
N GLY A 517 -6.56 -13.56 -15.74
CA GLY A 517 -5.26 -14.18 -15.99
C GLY A 517 -4.98 -15.22 -14.92
N SER A 518 -4.74 -16.47 -15.33
CA SER A 518 -4.39 -17.58 -14.44
C SER A 518 -2.89 -17.58 -14.14
#